data_AF-A0A975H9E8-F1
#
_entry.id   AF-A0A975H9E8-F1
#
_cell.length_a   1.000
_cell.length_b   1.000
_cell.length_c   1.000
_cell.angle_alpha   90.00
_cell.angle_beta   90.00
_cell.angle_gamma   90.00
#
_symmetry.space_group_name_H-M   'P 1'
#
loop_
_entity.id
_entity.type
_entity.pdbx_description
1 polymer ?
#
loop_
_entity_poly.entity_id
_entity_poly.type
_entity_poly.pdbx_seq_one_letter_code
_entity_poly.pdbx_strand_id
1 'polypeptide(L)'
;MTEQELRSRLENLAGEIPAETHRAFLSAASPGKEAKVMKKKISAGLVFALVLVLLAVAAIAAGIGYNLEWWYTERNGEVDPAAVQAMMDHRVENPEQQQAEDSLVNVSIREISLVPESGTLDVLIQASVKDPEHDELHSAYALDVDGSYMGPGGDPDPEEDGEDRGVHWMWVSDPTGEGESRRGPVLQVMDDNTKRLLLIECTGVTSPEGVHVLGYPSLDEFRTPEGEVVYVLEYTPEWISTEYDRQQEAFGKEYPNMKEYTDGKIAEAQAAREKLAEGIPCVLQYRLVEYTEGMDDEVLYTGGTTGQVEFAVRLTEGGN
;
A
#
# COMPACT_ATOMS: atom_id res chain seq x y z
N MET A 1 -43.60 -10.20 77.73
CA MET A 1 -42.32 -10.91 77.59
C MET A 1 -41.22 -9.89 77.78
N THR A 2 -40.50 -9.98 78.88
CA THR A 2 -39.47 -9.00 79.25
C THR A 2 -38.15 -9.30 78.51
N GLU A 3 -37.28 -8.30 78.36
CA GLU A 3 -35.98 -8.44 77.67
C GLU A 3 -35.13 -9.59 78.25
N GLN A 4 -35.26 -9.86 79.55
CA GLN A 4 -34.63 -11.00 80.22
C GLN A 4 -35.19 -12.36 79.79
N GLU A 5 -36.50 -12.49 79.55
CA GLU A 5 -37.09 -13.74 79.05
C GLU A 5 -36.69 -14.04 77.60
N LEU A 6 -36.48 -13.00 76.79
CA LEU A 6 -36.04 -13.15 75.40
C LEU A 6 -34.56 -13.60 75.33
N ARG A 7 -33.70 -13.01 76.16
CA ARG A 7 -32.27 -13.38 76.26
C ARG A 7 -32.09 -14.81 76.79
N SER A 8 -32.82 -15.19 77.83
CA SER A 8 -32.75 -16.54 78.40
C SER A 8 -33.26 -17.63 77.44
N ARG A 9 -34.18 -17.30 76.52
CA ARG A 9 -34.62 -18.23 75.46
C ARG A 9 -33.64 -18.33 74.28
N LEU A 10 -32.93 -17.24 73.96
CA LEU A 10 -31.88 -17.23 72.92
C LEU A 10 -30.62 -17.98 73.36
N GLU A 11 -30.21 -17.84 74.63
CA GLU A 11 -29.07 -18.56 75.22
C GLU A 11 -29.30 -20.08 75.37
N ASN A 12 -30.57 -20.52 75.45
CA ASN A 12 -30.91 -21.95 75.53
C ASN A 12 -31.09 -22.64 74.15
N LEU A 13 -31.17 -21.87 73.05
CA LEU A 13 -31.38 -22.41 71.69
C LEU A 13 -30.14 -22.30 70.78
N ALA A 14 -29.21 -21.43 71.11
CA ALA A 14 -27.89 -21.36 70.50
C ALA A 14 -26.86 -21.46 71.63
N GLY A 15 -26.14 -22.58 71.72
CA GLY A 15 -25.00 -22.70 72.63
C GLY A 15 -24.02 -21.53 72.45
N GLU A 16 -23.21 -21.26 73.48
CA GLU A 16 -22.31 -20.09 73.59
C GLU A 16 -21.88 -19.52 72.24
N ILE A 17 -22.43 -18.35 71.89
CA ILE A 17 -22.02 -17.65 70.67
C ILE A 17 -20.52 -17.33 70.82
N PRO A 18 -19.66 -17.85 69.93
CA PRO A 18 -18.24 -17.60 70.02
C PRO A 18 -17.98 -16.10 70.06
N ALA A 19 -17.07 -15.66 70.94
CA ALA A 19 -16.78 -14.23 71.14
C ALA A 19 -16.44 -13.50 69.83
N GLU A 20 -15.92 -14.22 68.84
CA GLU A 20 -15.64 -13.73 67.48
C GLU A 20 -16.91 -13.35 66.71
N THR A 21 -17.99 -14.11 66.83
CA THR A 21 -19.27 -13.85 66.14
C THR A 21 -19.99 -12.65 66.75
N HIS A 22 -19.89 -12.46 68.07
CA HIS A 22 -20.39 -11.27 68.76
C HIS A 22 -19.58 -10.01 68.38
N ARG A 23 -18.27 -10.15 68.19
CA ARG A 23 -17.40 -9.06 67.72
C ARG A 23 -17.67 -8.67 66.26
N ALA A 24 -17.94 -9.65 65.40
CA ALA A 24 -18.33 -9.43 64.02
C ALA A 24 -19.68 -8.69 63.92
N PHE A 25 -20.67 -9.09 64.73
CA PHE A 25 -21.98 -8.45 64.77
C PHE A 25 -21.92 -6.99 65.28
N LEU A 26 -21.12 -6.72 66.32
CA LEU A 26 -20.91 -5.35 66.81
C LEU A 26 -20.11 -4.46 65.83
N SER A 27 -19.24 -5.06 65.01
CA SER A 27 -18.52 -4.33 63.95
C SER A 27 -19.42 -3.97 62.77
N ALA A 28 -20.41 -4.81 62.48
CA ALA A 28 -21.39 -4.59 61.41
C ALA A 28 -22.55 -3.66 61.83
N ALA A 29 -22.88 -3.61 63.13
CA ALA A 29 -23.98 -2.80 63.66
C ALA A 29 -23.58 -1.37 64.09
N SER A 30 -22.32 -0.96 63.90
CA SER A 30 -21.87 0.40 64.17
C SER A 30 -22.12 1.30 62.95
N PRO A 31 -23.12 2.21 62.99
CA PRO A 31 -23.41 3.10 61.88
C PRO A 31 -22.44 4.29 61.94
N GLY A 32 -21.62 4.43 60.91
CA GLY A 32 -20.84 5.64 60.67
C GLY A 32 -19.34 5.47 60.81
N LYS A 33 -18.72 4.82 59.83
CA LYS A 33 -17.47 5.33 59.24
C LYS A 33 -17.58 5.19 57.73
N GLU A 34 -17.75 6.36 57.12
CA GLU A 34 -17.71 6.67 55.69
C GLU A 34 -17.05 5.58 54.83
N ALA A 35 -17.82 5.03 53.89
CA ALA A 35 -17.25 4.35 52.75
C ALA A 35 -16.36 5.35 52.01
N LYS A 36 -15.05 5.31 52.28
CA LYS A 36 -14.06 5.98 51.45
C LYS A 36 -14.25 5.43 50.05
N VAL A 37 -14.89 6.20 49.18
CA VAL A 37 -14.79 6.02 47.74
C VAL A 37 -13.30 6.10 47.42
N MET A 38 -12.65 4.94 47.29
CA MET A 38 -11.29 4.87 46.81
C MET A 38 -11.33 5.32 45.36
N LYS A 39 -11.19 6.62 45.13
CA LYS A 39 -10.74 7.14 43.85
C LYS A 39 -9.35 6.54 43.66
N LYS A 40 -9.26 5.40 42.96
CA LYS A 40 -7.99 4.81 42.54
C LYS A 40 -7.28 5.91 41.76
N LYS A 41 -6.32 6.58 42.41
CA LYS A 41 -5.49 7.59 41.75
C LYS A 41 -4.65 6.82 40.76
N ILE A 42 -5.01 6.91 39.48
CA ILE A 42 -4.12 6.49 38.39
C ILE A 42 -2.82 7.25 38.64
N SER A 43 -1.72 6.54 38.88
CA SER A 43 -0.45 7.18 39.17
C SER A 43 -0.05 8.01 37.94
N ALA A 44 0.52 9.19 38.16
CA ALA A 44 1.02 10.01 37.05
C ALA A 44 2.00 9.22 36.15
N GLY A 45 2.73 8.25 36.73
CA GLY A 45 3.58 7.33 35.98
C GLY A 45 2.82 6.37 35.04
N LEU A 46 1.62 5.90 35.41
CA LEU A 46 0.79 5.07 34.53
C LEU A 46 0.21 5.89 33.37
N VAL A 47 -0.16 7.15 33.62
CA VAL A 47 -0.58 8.08 32.55
C VAL A 47 0.57 8.38 31.60
N PHE A 48 1.77 8.66 32.13
CA PHE A 48 2.97 8.88 31.30
C PHE A 48 3.33 7.65 30.47
N ALA A 49 3.27 6.45 31.06
CA ALA A 49 3.53 5.21 30.32
C ALA A 49 2.50 4.99 29.20
N LEU A 50 1.22 5.22 29.47
CA LEU A 50 0.17 5.16 28.45
C LEU A 50 0.36 6.19 27.34
N VAL A 51 0.71 7.43 27.68
CA VAL A 51 1.00 8.47 26.68
C VAL A 51 2.23 8.11 25.84
N LEU A 52 3.30 7.59 26.46
CA LEU A 52 4.48 7.13 25.73
C LEU A 52 4.18 5.94 24.82
N VAL A 53 3.37 4.99 25.28
CA VAL A 53 2.91 3.87 24.45
C VAL A 53 2.04 4.37 23.30
N LEU A 54 1.13 5.31 23.54
CA LEU A 54 0.29 5.89 22.48
C LEU A 54 1.13 6.72 21.49
N LEU A 55 2.13 7.46 21.95
CA LEU A 55 3.07 8.17 21.08
C LEU A 55 3.98 7.23 20.31
N ALA A 56 4.44 6.13 20.91
CA ALA A 56 5.21 5.10 20.23
C ALA A 56 4.35 4.36 19.19
N VAL A 57 3.10 4.03 19.53
CA VAL A 57 2.15 3.44 18.57
C VAL A 57 1.82 4.44 17.45
N ALA A 58 1.66 5.73 17.75
CA ALA A 58 1.47 6.77 16.75
C ALA A 58 2.72 6.97 15.88
N ALA A 59 3.92 6.87 16.45
CA ALA A 59 5.19 6.97 15.71
C ALA A 59 5.46 5.72 14.87
N ILE A 60 5.09 4.52 15.33
CA ILE A 60 5.14 3.27 14.56
C ILE A 60 4.08 3.28 13.46
N ALA A 61 2.87 3.78 13.74
CA ALA A 61 1.85 4.02 12.73
C ALA A 61 2.23 5.15 11.75
N ALA A 62 3.13 6.05 12.15
CA ALA A 62 3.76 7.06 11.32
C ALA A 62 5.13 6.60 10.76
N GLY A 63 5.33 5.28 10.61
CA GLY A 63 6.37 4.74 9.74
C GLY A 63 6.30 5.40 8.35
N ILE A 64 7.36 5.24 7.54
CA ILE A 64 7.40 5.84 6.20
C ILE A 64 6.14 5.38 5.44
N GLY A 65 5.24 6.34 5.17
CA GLY A 65 4.12 6.10 4.29
C GLY A 65 4.67 6.08 2.89
N TYR A 66 4.80 4.90 2.28
CA TYR A 66 5.20 4.74 0.90
C TYR A 66 4.07 5.18 -0.06
N ASN A 67 3.73 6.46 -0.01
CA ASN A 67 2.66 7.12 -0.76
C ASN A 67 3.24 8.05 -1.83
N LEU A 68 2.37 8.72 -2.61
CA LEU A 68 2.82 9.63 -3.67
C LEU A 68 3.59 10.84 -3.12
N GLU A 69 3.23 11.34 -1.94
CA GLU A 69 3.95 12.45 -1.29
C GLU A 69 5.42 12.07 -1.05
N TRP A 70 5.65 10.96 -0.35
CA TRP A 70 6.99 10.45 -0.09
C TRP A 70 7.74 10.13 -1.39
N TRP A 71 7.05 9.54 -2.36
CA TRP A 71 7.66 9.20 -3.65
C TRP A 71 8.19 10.45 -4.36
N TYR A 72 7.38 11.50 -4.50
CA TYR A 72 7.80 12.75 -5.14
C TYR A 72 8.93 13.44 -4.37
N THR A 73 8.81 13.56 -3.03
CA THR A 73 9.72 14.40 -2.25
C THR A 73 11.04 13.73 -1.89
N GLU A 74 11.03 12.43 -1.60
CA GLU A 74 12.20 11.71 -1.08
C GLU A 74 12.83 10.79 -2.12
N ARG A 75 12.01 10.06 -2.90
CA ARG A 75 12.52 9.02 -3.81
C ARG A 75 12.85 9.53 -5.21
N ASN A 76 11.90 10.19 -5.86
CA ASN A 76 12.09 10.73 -7.21
C ASN A 76 12.92 12.04 -7.19
N GLY A 77 13.05 12.67 -6.01
CA GLY A 77 13.85 13.87 -5.81
C GLY A 77 13.30 15.09 -6.55
N GLU A 78 12.01 15.09 -6.90
CA GLU A 78 11.35 16.24 -7.51
C GLU A 78 10.90 17.23 -6.43
N VAL A 79 11.55 18.39 -6.43
CA VAL A 79 11.44 19.39 -5.34
C VAL A 79 10.55 20.57 -5.73
N ASP A 80 9.82 20.54 -6.86
CA ASP A 80 8.89 21.65 -7.16
C ASP A 80 7.70 21.59 -6.20
N PRO A 81 7.63 22.47 -5.18
CA PRO A 81 6.60 22.36 -4.15
C PRO A 81 5.21 22.66 -4.74
N ALA A 82 5.15 23.39 -5.86
CA ALA A 82 3.89 23.65 -6.54
C ALA A 82 3.36 22.39 -7.25
N ALA A 83 4.24 21.60 -7.86
CA ALA A 83 3.87 20.33 -8.48
C ALA A 83 3.41 19.31 -7.42
N VAL A 84 4.17 19.18 -6.33
CA VAL A 84 3.79 18.31 -5.20
C VAL A 84 2.45 18.76 -4.62
N GLN A 85 2.25 20.06 -4.37
CA GLN A 85 0.98 20.56 -3.84
C GLN A 85 -0.19 20.28 -4.80
N ALA A 86 -0.02 20.48 -6.11
CA ALA A 86 -1.05 20.20 -7.10
C ALA A 86 -1.41 18.69 -7.14
N MET A 87 -0.39 17.82 -7.10
CA MET A 87 -0.59 16.38 -6.97
C MET A 87 -1.38 16.03 -5.70
N MET A 88 -1.06 16.65 -4.56
CA MET A 88 -1.76 16.43 -3.30
C MET A 88 -3.21 16.93 -3.32
N ASP A 89 -3.45 18.10 -3.91
CA ASP A 89 -4.79 18.72 -4.01
C ASP A 89 -5.75 17.89 -4.86
N HIS A 90 -5.20 17.15 -5.83
CA HIS A 90 -5.97 16.29 -6.73
C HIS A 90 -6.01 14.81 -6.33
N ARG A 91 -5.32 14.43 -5.25
CA ARG A 91 -5.18 13.05 -4.82
C ARG A 91 -6.50 12.45 -4.34
N VAL A 92 -6.76 11.22 -4.77
CA VAL A 92 -7.77 10.31 -4.26
C VAL A 92 -7.10 9.13 -3.60
N GLU A 93 -7.25 9.02 -2.29
CA GLU A 93 -6.78 7.87 -1.52
C GLU A 93 -7.81 6.73 -1.55
N ASN A 94 -7.33 5.50 -1.68
CA ASN A 94 -8.10 4.26 -1.68
C ASN A 94 -9.37 4.36 -2.55
N PRO A 95 -9.24 4.66 -3.86
CA PRO A 95 -10.38 4.77 -4.76
C PRO A 95 -11.23 3.49 -4.74
N GLU A 96 -12.53 3.65 -5.04
CA GLU A 96 -13.41 2.51 -5.27
C GLU A 96 -12.82 1.64 -6.38
N GLN A 97 -12.66 0.36 -6.06
CA GLN A 97 -11.97 -0.58 -6.91
C GLN A 97 -12.43 -2.00 -6.63
N GLN A 98 -12.19 -2.89 -7.60
CA GLN A 98 -12.50 -4.29 -7.51
C GLN A 98 -11.38 -5.10 -8.14
N GLN A 99 -10.61 -5.81 -7.31
CA GLN A 99 -9.69 -6.84 -7.78
C GLN A 99 -10.51 -8.09 -8.18
N ALA A 100 -10.14 -8.71 -9.31
CA ALA A 100 -10.59 -10.07 -9.63
C ALA A 100 -10.12 -11.07 -8.55
N GLU A 101 -10.82 -12.19 -8.40
CA GLU A 101 -10.40 -13.21 -7.44
C GLU A 101 -9.00 -13.75 -7.79
N ASP A 102 -8.09 -13.69 -6.83
CA ASP A 102 -6.73 -14.18 -6.91
C ASP A 102 -6.41 -14.96 -5.64
N SER A 103 -5.76 -16.12 -5.74
CA SER A 103 -5.48 -16.94 -4.55
C SER A 103 -4.19 -16.56 -3.81
N LEU A 104 -3.28 -15.84 -4.47
CA LEU A 104 -1.90 -15.64 -4.00
C LEU A 104 -1.62 -14.20 -3.57
N VAL A 105 -2.20 -13.22 -4.25
CA VAL A 105 -1.88 -11.81 -4.02
C VAL A 105 -3.12 -10.94 -3.80
N ASN A 106 -2.95 -9.88 -3.02
CA ASN A 106 -3.82 -8.72 -3.01
C ASN A 106 -3.14 -7.62 -3.83
N VAL A 107 -3.86 -7.05 -4.79
CA VAL A 107 -3.38 -5.91 -5.58
C VAL A 107 -4.41 -4.80 -5.43
N SER A 108 -3.94 -3.61 -5.09
CA SER A 108 -4.81 -2.45 -4.86
C SER A 108 -4.22 -1.17 -5.41
N ILE A 109 -5.08 -0.31 -5.92
CA ILE A 109 -4.77 1.09 -6.18
C ILE A 109 -4.87 1.84 -4.85
N ARG A 110 -3.75 2.36 -4.36
CA ARG A 110 -3.69 3.07 -3.08
C ARG A 110 -3.98 4.54 -3.26
N GLU A 111 -3.44 5.15 -4.32
CA GLU A 111 -3.60 6.58 -4.59
C GLU A 111 -3.70 6.82 -6.10
N ILE A 112 -4.53 7.78 -6.48
CA ILE A 112 -4.59 8.32 -7.84
C ILE A 112 -4.49 9.83 -7.71
N SER A 113 -3.64 10.48 -8.49
CA SER A 113 -3.69 11.94 -8.64
C SER A 113 -3.78 12.30 -10.10
N LEU A 114 -4.83 13.03 -10.48
CA LEU A 114 -4.98 13.55 -11.81
C LEU A 114 -4.92 15.07 -11.75
N VAL A 115 -3.82 15.66 -12.23
CA VAL A 115 -3.55 17.10 -12.18
C VAL A 115 -3.82 17.71 -13.58
N PRO A 116 -4.96 18.38 -13.78
CA PRO A 116 -5.34 18.86 -15.12
C PRO A 116 -4.45 19.99 -15.63
N GLU A 117 -3.89 20.79 -14.72
CA GLU A 117 -3.05 21.95 -15.03
C GLU A 117 -1.72 21.52 -15.66
N SER A 118 -1.11 20.44 -15.16
CA SER A 118 0.12 19.85 -15.71
C SER A 118 -0.14 18.76 -16.76
N GLY A 119 -1.35 18.20 -16.78
CA GLY A 119 -1.69 17.07 -17.65
C GLY A 119 -1.04 15.76 -17.18
N THR A 120 -0.84 15.61 -15.87
CA THR A 120 -0.20 14.44 -15.25
C THR A 120 -1.25 13.56 -14.57
N LEU A 121 -1.09 12.24 -14.69
CA LEU A 121 -1.86 11.25 -13.94
C LEU A 121 -0.91 10.27 -13.26
N ASP A 122 -0.94 10.25 -11.95
CA ASP A 122 -0.17 9.33 -11.11
C ASP A 122 -1.07 8.24 -10.54
N VAL A 123 -0.62 7.00 -10.61
CA VAL A 123 -1.32 5.84 -10.04
C VAL A 123 -0.34 5.07 -9.17
N LEU A 124 -0.59 5.05 -7.86
CA LEU A 124 0.18 4.26 -6.91
C LEU A 124 -0.53 2.93 -6.65
N ILE A 125 0.18 1.85 -6.92
CA ILE A 125 -0.29 0.47 -6.84
C ILE A 125 0.49 -0.22 -5.74
N GLN A 126 -0.19 -1.02 -4.92
CA GLN A 126 0.43 -1.85 -3.90
C GLN A 126 -0.02 -3.30 -4.09
N ALA A 127 0.96 -4.20 -4.10
CA ALA A 127 0.77 -5.63 -4.16
C ALA A 127 1.38 -6.31 -2.93
N SER A 128 0.67 -7.27 -2.36
CA SER A 128 1.14 -8.07 -1.22
C SER A 128 0.68 -9.52 -1.34
N VAL A 129 1.43 -10.43 -0.72
CA VAL A 129 1.04 -11.84 -0.64
C VAL A 129 -0.11 -12.03 0.34
N LYS A 130 -0.98 -13.01 0.06
CA LYS A 130 -2.04 -13.45 0.98
C LYS A 130 -1.51 -14.34 2.10
N ASP A 131 -0.39 -15.04 1.86
CA ASP A 131 0.24 -15.96 2.81
C ASP A 131 1.73 -15.63 3.00
N PRO A 132 2.07 -14.59 3.78
CA PRO A 132 3.46 -14.16 3.99
C PRO A 132 4.31 -15.16 4.76
N GLU A 133 3.72 -16.19 5.35
CA GLU A 133 4.48 -17.27 6.01
C GLU A 133 5.10 -18.22 4.98
N HIS A 134 4.48 -18.37 3.81
CA HIS A 134 4.89 -19.33 2.77
C HIS A 134 5.35 -18.68 1.47
N ASP A 135 4.95 -17.43 1.22
CA ASP A 135 5.21 -16.71 -0.02
C ASP A 135 6.03 -15.43 0.23
N GLU A 136 6.91 -15.13 -0.72
CA GLU A 136 7.67 -13.89 -0.79
C GLU A 136 7.43 -13.22 -2.15
N LEU A 137 7.09 -11.93 -2.17
CA LEU A 137 6.78 -11.20 -3.39
C LEU A 137 7.88 -10.21 -3.74
N HIS A 138 8.26 -10.19 -5.02
CA HIS A 138 9.15 -9.19 -5.62
C HIS A 138 8.59 -8.72 -6.94
N SER A 139 9.03 -7.55 -7.40
CA SER A 139 8.75 -7.10 -8.76
C SER A 139 9.48 -7.99 -9.75
N ALA A 140 8.84 -8.35 -10.87
CA ALA A 140 9.51 -9.01 -11.98
C ALA A 140 10.63 -8.14 -12.57
N TYR A 141 10.52 -6.81 -12.48
CA TYR A 141 11.57 -5.87 -12.89
C TYR A 141 12.80 -5.89 -11.97
N ALA A 142 12.69 -6.46 -10.76
CA ALA A 142 13.85 -6.66 -9.89
C ALA A 142 14.75 -7.81 -10.37
N LEU A 143 14.27 -8.64 -11.29
CA LEU A 143 15.02 -9.75 -11.87
C LEU A 143 15.80 -9.28 -13.09
N ASP A 144 17.07 -9.71 -13.17
CA ASP A 144 17.98 -9.50 -14.28
C ASP A 144 18.14 -8.04 -14.72
N VAL A 145 18.02 -7.11 -13.76
CA VAL A 145 18.25 -5.68 -13.97
C VAL A 145 19.58 -5.46 -14.71
N ASP A 146 19.58 -4.50 -15.63
CA ASP A 146 20.69 -4.12 -16.50
C ASP A 146 21.19 -5.23 -17.45
N GLY A 147 20.38 -6.26 -17.70
CA GLY A 147 20.77 -7.36 -18.60
C GLY A 147 21.83 -8.28 -17.99
N SER A 148 21.82 -8.42 -16.67
CA SER A 148 22.76 -9.25 -15.90
C SER A 148 22.70 -10.74 -16.25
N TYR A 149 21.60 -11.22 -16.84
CA TYR A 149 21.47 -12.57 -17.35
C TYR A 149 21.61 -12.65 -18.88
N MET A 150 22.47 -13.55 -19.36
CA MET A 150 22.72 -13.79 -20.79
C MET A 150 22.45 -15.24 -21.23
N GLY A 151 21.77 -16.01 -20.39
CA GLY A 151 21.48 -17.42 -20.64
C GLY A 151 22.63 -18.37 -20.25
N PRO A 152 22.36 -19.68 -20.19
CA PRO A 152 23.37 -20.67 -19.81
C PRO A 152 24.60 -20.61 -20.73
N GLY A 153 25.78 -20.36 -20.13
CA GLY A 153 27.04 -20.22 -20.88
C GLY A 153 27.30 -18.82 -21.44
N GLY A 154 26.55 -17.80 -21.00
CA GLY A 154 26.90 -16.40 -21.20
C GLY A 154 28.33 -16.12 -20.72
N ASP A 155 29.12 -15.47 -21.57
CA ASP A 155 30.50 -15.13 -21.26
C ASP A 155 30.49 -14.08 -20.12
N PRO A 156 31.20 -14.28 -19.00
CA PRO A 156 31.37 -13.23 -18.02
C PRO A 156 32.00 -12.02 -18.73
N ASP A 157 31.44 -10.84 -18.52
CA ASP A 157 32.01 -9.62 -19.06
C ASP A 157 33.45 -9.48 -18.53
N PRO A 158 34.47 -9.40 -19.39
CA PRO A 158 35.86 -9.33 -18.93
C PRO A 158 36.18 -8.05 -18.16
N GLU A 159 35.32 -7.03 -18.20
CA GLU A 159 35.48 -5.77 -17.45
C GLU A 159 34.72 -5.74 -16.11
N GLU A 160 33.77 -6.65 -15.89
CA GLU A 160 33.08 -6.82 -14.61
C GLU A 160 33.68 -8.04 -13.89
N ASP A 161 33.91 -7.96 -12.58
CA ASP A 161 34.68 -8.95 -11.80
C ASP A 161 34.01 -10.36 -11.76
N GLY A 162 34.03 -11.09 -12.87
CA GLY A 162 33.67 -12.51 -12.95
C GLY A 162 32.23 -12.85 -12.54
N GLU A 163 31.29 -11.93 -12.68
CA GLU A 163 29.87 -12.21 -12.39
C GLU A 163 29.34 -13.29 -13.36
N ASP A 164 28.80 -14.38 -12.80
CA ASP A 164 28.21 -15.47 -13.58
C ASP A 164 26.90 -14.98 -14.21
N ARG A 165 26.95 -14.67 -15.50
CA ARG A 165 25.79 -14.25 -16.32
C ARG A 165 24.95 -15.43 -16.82
N GLY A 166 25.24 -16.65 -16.35
CA GLY A 166 24.52 -17.88 -16.67
C GLY A 166 23.39 -18.25 -15.69
N VAL A 167 23.19 -17.46 -14.63
CA VAL A 167 22.11 -17.62 -13.65
C VAL A 167 21.31 -16.33 -13.52
N HIS A 168 20.05 -16.41 -13.11
CA HIS A 168 19.24 -15.23 -12.86
C HIS A 168 19.70 -14.50 -11.60
N TRP A 169 19.70 -13.17 -11.66
CA TRP A 169 20.07 -12.30 -10.55
C TRP A 169 18.89 -11.45 -10.13
N MET A 170 18.77 -11.21 -8.84
CA MET A 170 17.73 -10.34 -8.29
C MET A 170 18.37 -9.17 -7.55
N TRP A 171 17.75 -8.01 -7.70
CA TRP A 171 18.09 -6.79 -7.00
C TRP A 171 17.04 -6.50 -5.93
N VAL A 172 17.48 -6.35 -4.70
CA VAL A 172 16.63 -5.92 -3.59
C VAL A 172 17.20 -4.64 -3.05
N SER A 173 16.59 -3.54 -3.47
CA SER A 173 16.96 -2.18 -3.06
C SER A 173 16.15 -1.75 -1.84
N ASP A 174 16.80 -1.02 -0.93
CA ASP A 174 16.10 -0.27 0.10
C ASP A 174 15.32 0.86 -0.59
N PRO A 175 14.00 0.98 -0.36
CA PRO A 175 13.18 2.00 -1.02
C PRO A 175 13.63 3.43 -0.71
N THR A 176 14.29 3.66 0.43
CA THR A 176 14.84 4.96 0.86
C THR A 176 16.20 5.30 0.26
N GLY A 177 16.90 4.31 -0.30
CA GLY A 177 18.28 4.45 -0.75
C GLY A 177 19.32 4.60 0.37
N GLU A 178 18.92 4.59 1.64
CA GLU A 178 19.84 4.71 2.79
C GLU A 178 20.39 3.35 3.27
N GLY A 179 19.71 2.25 2.95
CA GLY A 179 20.09 0.90 3.33
C GLY A 179 20.98 0.17 2.33
N GLU A 180 21.44 -1.04 2.72
CA GLU A 180 22.21 -1.91 1.83
C GLU A 180 21.32 -2.48 0.73
N SER A 181 21.58 -2.09 -0.52
CA SER A 181 21.03 -2.80 -1.67
C SER A 181 21.73 -4.15 -1.82
N ARG A 182 20.95 -5.22 -1.94
CA ARG A 182 21.45 -6.58 -2.16
C ARG A 182 21.27 -6.95 -3.62
N ARG A 183 22.33 -7.48 -4.24
CA ARG A 183 22.33 -7.96 -5.62
C ARG A 183 23.05 -9.30 -5.65
N GLY A 184 22.53 -10.27 -6.41
CA GLY A 184 23.11 -11.59 -6.51
C GLY A 184 22.12 -12.64 -7.05
N PRO A 185 22.53 -13.92 -7.07
CA PRO A 185 21.65 -15.02 -7.45
C PRO A 185 20.38 -15.05 -6.57
N VAL A 186 19.24 -15.32 -7.19
CA VAL A 186 17.91 -15.18 -6.57
C VAL A 186 17.82 -15.80 -5.17
N LEU A 187 18.18 -17.08 -5.03
CA LEU A 187 18.09 -17.82 -3.75
C LEU A 187 19.03 -17.31 -2.64
N GLN A 188 20.00 -16.46 -2.97
CA GLN A 188 20.90 -15.83 -2.01
C GLN A 188 20.41 -14.44 -1.56
N VAL A 189 19.56 -13.82 -2.37
CA VAL A 189 19.07 -12.45 -2.16
C VAL A 189 17.66 -12.42 -1.55
N MET A 190 16.86 -13.48 -1.75
CA MET A 190 15.58 -13.64 -1.04
C MET A 190 15.71 -13.40 0.46
N ASP A 191 14.67 -12.85 1.09
CA ASP A 191 14.62 -12.68 2.54
C ASP A 191 14.57 -14.05 3.24
N ASP A 192 13.80 -14.99 2.69
CA ASP A 192 13.70 -16.36 3.14
C ASP A 192 13.63 -17.34 1.97
N ASN A 193 14.76 -17.99 1.67
CA ASN A 193 14.86 -18.95 0.57
C ASN A 193 14.11 -20.28 0.79
N THR A 194 13.40 -20.44 1.92
CA THR A 194 12.49 -21.57 2.13
C THR A 194 11.07 -21.28 1.65
N LYS A 195 10.76 -20.02 1.36
CA LYS A 195 9.47 -19.59 0.81
C LYS A 195 9.40 -19.77 -0.70
N ARG A 196 8.18 -19.79 -1.21
CA ARG A 196 7.93 -19.67 -2.64
C ARG A 196 8.13 -18.21 -3.07
N LEU A 197 8.97 -18.00 -4.08
CA LEU A 197 9.16 -16.69 -4.69
C LEU A 197 8.08 -16.44 -5.75
N LEU A 198 7.35 -15.35 -5.58
CA LEU A 198 6.40 -14.82 -6.53
C LEU A 198 6.97 -13.54 -7.14
N LEU A 199 6.95 -13.45 -8.47
CA LEU A 199 7.33 -12.27 -9.24
C LEU A 199 6.06 -11.66 -9.82
N ILE A 200 5.76 -10.42 -9.45
CA ILE A 200 4.62 -9.67 -9.99
C ILE A 200 5.08 -8.61 -10.99
N GLU A 201 4.29 -8.42 -12.04
CA GLU A 201 4.49 -7.36 -13.02
C GLU A 201 3.17 -6.62 -13.21
N CYS A 202 3.18 -5.29 -13.08
CA CYS A 202 2.06 -4.45 -13.43
C CYS A 202 2.26 -3.91 -14.85
N THR A 203 1.39 -4.32 -15.78
CA THR A 203 1.55 -4.07 -17.23
C THR A 203 0.97 -2.73 -17.71
N GLY A 204 0.59 -1.87 -16.75
CA GLY A 204 -0.05 -0.58 -17.00
C GLY A 204 -1.58 -0.62 -16.92
N VAL A 205 -2.18 0.53 -17.21
CA VAL A 205 -3.62 0.79 -17.07
C VAL A 205 -4.25 0.94 -18.45
N THR A 206 -5.37 0.24 -18.66
CA THR A 206 -6.16 0.24 -19.89
C THR A 206 -7.61 0.62 -19.61
N SER A 207 -8.42 0.86 -20.65
CA SER A 207 -9.88 0.84 -20.52
C SER A 207 -10.40 -0.60 -20.40
N PRO A 208 -11.66 -0.81 -19.99
CA PRO A 208 -12.28 -2.14 -19.99
C PRO A 208 -12.25 -2.85 -21.35
N GLU A 209 -12.20 -2.09 -22.45
CA GLU A 209 -12.08 -2.61 -23.81
C GLU A 209 -10.63 -2.96 -24.22
N GLY A 210 -9.66 -2.82 -23.30
CA GLY A 210 -8.24 -3.12 -23.54
C GLY A 210 -7.50 -2.04 -24.33
N VAL A 211 -8.04 -0.81 -24.37
CA VAL A 211 -7.40 0.31 -25.06
C VAL A 211 -6.49 1.07 -24.08
N HIS A 212 -5.27 1.42 -24.50
CA HIS A 212 -4.38 2.31 -23.76
C HIS A 212 -4.90 3.75 -23.78
N VAL A 213 -5.95 4.02 -23.01
CA VAL A 213 -6.60 5.34 -22.94
C VAL A 213 -5.70 6.41 -22.32
N LEU A 214 -4.72 5.99 -21.51
CA LEU A 214 -3.83 6.88 -20.76
C LEU A 214 -2.44 7.02 -21.41
N GLY A 215 -2.15 6.27 -22.49
CA GLY A 215 -0.81 6.19 -23.06
C GLY A 215 0.06 5.14 -22.37
N TYR A 216 1.38 5.27 -22.51
CA TYR A 216 2.37 4.44 -21.81
C TYR A 216 2.89 5.22 -20.59
N PRO A 217 2.92 4.60 -19.40
CA PRO A 217 3.43 5.26 -18.23
C PRO A 217 4.97 5.25 -18.21
N SER A 218 5.56 6.26 -17.56
CA SER A 218 6.81 6.02 -16.85
C SER A 218 6.51 5.20 -15.59
N LEU A 219 7.42 4.31 -15.24
CA LEU A 219 7.23 3.35 -14.15
C LEU A 219 8.42 3.44 -13.21
N ASP A 220 8.12 3.47 -11.92
CA ASP A 220 9.07 3.18 -10.85
C ASP A 220 8.46 2.13 -9.92
N GLU A 221 9.31 1.29 -9.34
CA GLU A 221 8.92 0.21 -8.47
C GLU A 221 9.90 0.04 -7.31
N PHE A 222 9.37 -0.39 -6.18
CA PHE A 222 10.17 -0.72 -5.01
C PHE A 222 9.44 -1.67 -4.08
N ARG A 223 10.21 -2.28 -3.19
CA ARG A 223 9.68 -3.18 -2.16
C ARG A 223 9.76 -2.50 -0.80
N THR A 224 8.67 -2.51 -0.05
CA THR A 224 8.65 -2.01 1.32
C THR A 224 9.38 -2.97 2.27
N PRO A 225 9.84 -2.53 3.44
CA PRO A 225 10.40 -3.39 4.47
C PRO A 225 9.43 -4.51 4.93
N GLU A 226 8.12 -4.27 4.82
CA GLU A 226 7.06 -5.23 5.11
C GLU A 226 6.91 -6.30 4.02
N GLY A 227 7.60 -6.15 2.89
CA GLY A 227 7.61 -7.09 1.78
C GLY A 227 6.51 -6.87 0.74
N GLU A 228 5.89 -5.68 0.74
CA GLU A 228 4.92 -5.28 -0.28
C GLU A 228 5.66 -4.71 -1.49
N VAL A 229 5.16 -4.95 -2.70
CA VAL A 229 5.69 -4.34 -3.92
C VAL A 229 4.81 -3.15 -4.28
N VAL A 230 5.43 -1.99 -4.43
CA VAL A 230 4.77 -0.74 -4.80
C VAL A 230 5.20 -0.35 -6.20
N TYR A 231 4.25 0.04 -7.04
CA TYR A 231 4.49 0.64 -8.34
C TYR A 231 3.93 2.06 -8.34
N VAL A 232 4.66 2.98 -8.93
CA VAL A 232 4.19 4.32 -9.28
C VAL A 232 4.19 4.43 -10.79
N LEU A 233 3.00 4.61 -11.36
CA LEU A 233 2.81 4.82 -12.78
C LEU A 233 2.47 6.29 -13.02
N GLU A 234 3.32 7.00 -13.74
CA GLU A 234 3.07 8.38 -14.13
C GLU A 234 2.75 8.43 -15.63
N TYR A 235 1.59 8.98 -15.96
CA TYR A 235 1.10 9.17 -17.32
C TYR A 235 1.01 10.66 -17.65
N THR A 236 1.16 10.98 -18.93
CA THR A 236 0.94 12.32 -19.48
C THR A 236 -0.24 12.32 -20.46
N PRO A 237 -1.49 12.19 -19.97
CA PRO A 237 -2.68 12.21 -20.82
C PRO A 237 -2.94 13.62 -21.39
N GLU A 238 -2.17 14.02 -22.41
CA GLU A 238 -2.24 15.36 -23.03
C GLU A 238 -3.67 15.76 -23.43
N TRP A 239 -4.49 14.78 -23.81
CA TRP A 239 -5.89 14.94 -24.21
C TRP A 239 -6.78 15.53 -23.11
N ILE A 240 -6.35 15.58 -21.85
CA ILE A 240 -7.08 16.23 -20.75
C ILE A 240 -7.09 17.76 -20.91
N SER A 241 -6.06 18.33 -21.50
CA SER A 241 -5.98 19.78 -21.71
C SER A 241 -6.70 20.19 -22.99
N THR A 242 -7.42 21.32 -22.95
CA THR A 242 -7.96 21.94 -24.17
C THR A 242 -6.85 22.49 -25.09
N GLU A 243 -5.61 22.60 -24.61
CA GLU A 243 -4.47 22.95 -25.45
C GLU A 243 -4.15 21.85 -26.46
N TYR A 244 -4.42 20.57 -26.13
CA TYR A 244 -4.29 19.46 -27.07
C TYR A 244 -5.13 19.69 -28.33
N ASP A 245 -6.38 20.14 -28.17
CA ASP A 245 -7.25 20.42 -29.31
C ASP A 245 -6.64 21.48 -30.22
N ARG A 246 -6.08 22.55 -29.64
CA ARG A 246 -5.43 23.62 -30.40
C ARG A 246 -4.19 23.14 -31.13
N GLN A 247 -3.39 22.28 -30.50
CA GLN A 247 -2.20 21.69 -31.11
C GLN A 247 -2.58 20.79 -32.28
N GLN A 248 -3.60 19.93 -32.12
CA GLN A 248 -4.12 19.09 -33.21
C GLN A 248 -4.72 19.92 -34.34
N GLU A 249 -5.46 20.98 -34.03
CA GLU A 249 -5.97 21.92 -35.05
C GLU A 249 -4.84 22.61 -35.82
N ALA A 250 -3.78 23.05 -35.14
CA ALA A 250 -2.63 23.67 -35.76
C ALA A 250 -1.88 22.66 -36.66
N PHE A 251 -1.67 21.44 -36.18
CA PHE A 251 -1.06 20.35 -36.94
C PHE A 251 -1.88 20.00 -38.19
N GLY A 252 -3.21 19.89 -38.06
CA GLY A 252 -4.10 19.63 -39.20
C GLY A 252 -4.16 20.78 -40.22
N LYS A 253 -3.91 22.02 -39.80
CA LYS A 253 -3.74 23.19 -40.69
C LYS A 253 -2.40 23.15 -41.42
N GLU A 254 -1.33 22.75 -40.74
CA GLU A 254 0.02 22.62 -41.32
C GLU A 254 0.12 21.44 -42.29
N TYR A 255 -0.53 20.32 -41.97
CA TYR A 255 -0.56 19.08 -42.75
C TYR A 255 -1.99 18.71 -43.17
N PRO A 256 -2.54 19.31 -44.25
CA PRO A 256 -3.94 19.11 -44.65
C PRO A 256 -4.32 17.64 -44.94
N ASN A 257 -3.36 16.80 -45.32
CA ASN A 257 -3.57 15.36 -45.52
C ASN A 257 -3.82 14.59 -44.21
N MET A 258 -3.52 15.19 -43.06
CA MET A 258 -3.76 14.63 -41.72
C MET A 258 -5.01 15.20 -41.05
N LYS A 259 -5.77 16.07 -41.74
CA LYS A 259 -6.89 16.79 -41.14
C LYS A 259 -7.98 15.86 -40.57
N GLU A 260 -8.33 14.80 -41.28
CA GLU A 260 -9.34 13.83 -40.80
C GLU A 260 -8.85 13.11 -39.53
N TYR A 261 -7.56 12.77 -39.48
CA TYR A 261 -6.94 12.15 -38.31
C TYR A 261 -6.96 13.11 -37.10
N THR A 262 -6.56 14.38 -37.28
CA THR A 262 -6.55 15.37 -36.20
C THR A 262 -7.95 15.70 -35.71
N ASP A 263 -8.93 15.83 -36.61
CA ASP A 263 -10.33 16.05 -36.25
C ASP A 263 -10.88 14.87 -35.44
N GLY A 264 -10.51 13.64 -35.81
CA GLY A 264 -10.83 12.43 -35.04
C GLY A 264 -10.21 12.45 -33.63
N LYS A 265 -8.94 12.81 -33.51
CA LYS A 265 -8.24 12.92 -32.21
C LYS A 265 -8.85 13.99 -31.30
N ILE A 266 -9.26 15.12 -31.85
CA ILE A 266 -9.97 16.17 -31.11
C ILE A 266 -11.31 15.63 -30.60
N ALA A 267 -12.09 14.95 -31.44
CA ALA A 267 -13.37 14.39 -31.03
C ALA A 267 -13.22 13.30 -29.95
N GLU A 268 -12.21 12.43 -30.06
CA GLU A 268 -11.87 11.43 -29.03
C GLU A 268 -11.52 12.10 -27.70
N ALA A 269 -10.64 13.13 -27.72
CA ALA A 269 -10.23 13.87 -26.54
C ALA A 269 -11.42 14.60 -25.87
N GLN A 270 -12.29 15.22 -26.66
CA GLN A 270 -13.51 15.88 -26.17
C GLN A 270 -14.45 14.89 -25.50
N ALA A 271 -14.72 13.75 -26.13
CA ALA A 271 -15.56 12.70 -25.56
C ALA A 271 -14.96 12.11 -24.27
N ALA A 272 -13.63 11.94 -24.20
CA ALA A 272 -12.95 11.48 -22.99
C ALA A 272 -13.08 12.48 -21.84
N ARG A 273 -12.90 13.79 -22.10
CA ARG A 273 -13.07 14.84 -21.10
C ARG A 273 -14.51 14.97 -20.60
N GLU A 274 -15.51 14.76 -21.46
CA GLU A 274 -16.91 14.71 -21.03
C GLU A 274 -17.16 13.56 -20.04
N LYS A 275 -16.61 12.37 -20.31
CA LYS A 275 -16.71 11.22 -19.40
C LYS A 275 -15.94 11.38 -18.11
N LEU A 276 -14.87 12.18 -18.10
CA LEU A 276 -14.00 12.34 -16.94
C LEU A 276 -14.73 12.93 -15.72
N ALA A 277 -15.78 13.72 -15.94
CA ALA A 277 -16.66 14.21 -14.86
C ALA A 277 -17.48 13.09 -14.19
N GLU A 278 -17.83 12.04 -14.94
CA GLU A 278 -18.52 10.84 -14.44
C GLU A 278 -17.53 9.78 -13.91
N GLY A 279 -16.31 9.82 -14.45
CA GLY A 279 -15.22 8.91 -14.19
C GLY A 279 -14.92 8.01 -15.37
N ILE A 280 -13.63 7.87 -15.67
CA ILE A 280 -13.14 6.98 -16.71
C ILE A 280 -12.89 5.62 -16.07
N PRO A 281 -13.61 4.56 -16.49
CA PRO A 281 -13.34 3.22 -16.02
C PRO A 281 -11.97 2.77 -16.53
N CYS A 282 -11.20 2.18 -15.64
CA CYS A 282 -9.83 1.75 -15.85
C CYS A 282 -9.64 0.33 -15.35
N VAL A 283 -8.74 -0.40 -16.00
CA VAL A 283 -8.33 -1.75 -15.64
C VAL A 283 -6.81 -1.78 -15.57
N LEU A 284 -6.29 -2.01 -14.37
CA LEU A 284 -4.90 -2.41 -14.17
C LEU A 284 -4.79 -3.90 -14.44
N GLN A 285 -3.91 -4.30 -15.36
CA GLN A 285 -3.58 -5.71 -15.57
C GLN A 285 -2.24 -6.04 -14.92
N TYR A 286 -2.18 -7.17 -14.23
CA TYR A 286 -0.95 -7.69 -13.65
C TYR A 286 -0.72 -9.15 -14.02
N ARG A 287 0.54 -9.54 -14.02
CA ARG A 287 1.02 -10.91 -14.24
C ARG A 287 1.77 -11.37 -13.00
N LEU A 288 1.56 -12.62 -12.62
CA LEU A 288 2.20 -13.26 -11.48
C LEU A 288 2.85 -14.56 -11.92
N VAL A 289 4.13 -14.73 -11.59
CA VAL A 289 4.91 -15.93 -11.90
C VAL A 289 5.51 -16.50 -10.62
N GLU A 290 5.39 -17.80 -10.44
CA GLU A 290 6.19 -18.53 -9.45
C GLU A 290 7.59 -18.76 -10.02
N TYR A 291 8.61 -18.19 -9.39
CA TYR A 291 9.99 -18.39 -9.81
C TYR A 291 10.51 -19.73 -9.26
N THR A 292 11.14 -20.51 -10.13
CA THR A 292 11.91 -21.70 -9.74
C THR A 292 13.25 -21.73 -10.46
N GLU A 293 14.32 -22.03 -9.73
CA GLU A 293 15.67 -22.08 -10.29
C GLU A 293 15.76 -23.06 -11.47
N GLY A 294 16.29 -22.59 -12.60
CA GLY A 294 16.41 -23.38 -13.83
C GLY A 294 15.10 -23.62 -14.58
N MET A 295 14.05 -22.82 -14.30
CA MET A 295 12.87 -22.79 -15.15
C MET A 295 13.20 -22.26 -16.56
N ASP A 296 12.30 -22.55 -17.49
CA ASP A 296 12.42 -22.05 -18.86
C ASP A 296 12.17 -20.53 -18.91
N ASP A 297 13.06 -19.80 -19.59
CA ASP A 297 13.02 -18.33 -19.70
C ASP A 297 11.72 -17.85 -20.37
N GLU A 298 11.20 -18.57 -21.37
CA GLU A 298 9.95 -18.18 -22.03
C GLU A 298 8.79 -18.27 -21.03
N VAL A 299 8.79 -19.30 -20.17
CA VAL A 299 7.80 -19.44 -19.09
C VAL A 299 7.96 -18.34 -18.04
N LEU A 300 9.18 -17.98 -17.66
CA LEU A 300 9.46 -16.92 -16.69
C LEU A 300 8.99 -15.56 -17.18
N TYR A 301 9.32 -15.21 -18.43
CA TYR A 301 9.09 -13.86 -18.96
C TYR A 301 7.71 -13.67 -19.62
N THR A 302 7.07 -14.73 -20.10
CA THR A 302 5.78 -14.62 -20.80
C THR A 302 4.66 -15.46 -20.19
N GLY A 303 5.01 -16.42 -19.33
CA GLY A 303 4.05 -17.28 -18.63
C GLY A 303 3.49 -16.65 -17.35
N GLY A 304 2.91 -17.50 -16.51
CA GLY A 304 2.27 -17.11 -15.26
C GLY A 304 0.75 -16.97 -15.36
N THR A 305 0.17 -16.53 -14.26
CA THR A 305 -1.26 -16.20 -14.15
C THR A 305 -1.45 -14.70 -14.32
N THR A 306 -2.56 -14.29 -14.93
CA THR A 306 -2.93 -12.89 -15.05
C THR A 306 -4.10 -12.57 -14.13
N GLY A 307 -4.10 -11.34 -13.61
CA GLY A 307 -5.20 -10.80 -12.84
C GLY A 307 -5.45 -9.34 -13.20
N GLN A 308 -6.51 -8.77 -12.65
CA GLN A 308 -6.87 -7.39 -12.91
C GLN A 308 -7.48 -6.68 -11.70
N VAL A 309 -7.32 -5.37 -11.67
CA VAL A 309 -8.02 -4.46 -10.75
C VAL A 309 -8.80 -3.44 -11.57
N GLU A 310 -10.10 -3.42 -11.38
CA GLU A 310 -10.99 -2.43 -11.97
C GLU A 310 -11.12 -1.23 -11.02
N PHE A 311 -11.02 -0.02 -11.55
CA PHE A 311 -11.16 1.22 -10.79
C PHE A 311 -11.63 2.35 -11.72
N ALA A 312 -11.83 3.56 -11.19
CA ALA A 312 -12.16 4.72 -12.00
C ALA A 312 -11.26 5.91 -11.69
N VAL A 313 -10.79 6.57 -12.75
CA VAL A 313 -10.11 7.87 -12.66
C VAL A 313 -11.14 8.98 -12.79
N ARG A 314 -11.13 9.94 -11.87
CA ARG A 314 -12.07 11.08 -11.85
C ARG A 314 -11.32 12.37 -11.63
N LEU A 315 -11.86 13.46 -12.16
CA LEU A 315 -11.45 14.79 -11.71
C LEU A 315 -11.96 15.02 -10.29
N THR A 316 -11.04 15.35 -9.41
CA THR A 316 -11.34 15.93 -8.10
C THR A 316 -11.54 17.44 -8.28
N GLU A 317 -12.59 17.99 -7.67
CA GLU A 317 -12.67 19.44 -7.52
C GLU A 317 -11.53 19.83 -6.57
N GLY A 318 -10.49 20.48 -7.10
CA GLY A 318 -9.31 20.89 -6.32
C GLY A 318 -9.74 21.59 -5.04
N GLY A 319 -9.20 21.13 -3.91
CA GLY A 319 -9.49 21.70 -2.60
C GLY A 319 -9.12 23.18 -2.54
N ASN A 320 -10.04 24.03 -2.07
CA ASN A 320 -9.74 25.42 -1.67
C ASN A 320 -9.01 25.47 -0.33
#